data_AF-A0A4C1WUP6-F1
#
_entry.id   AF-A0A4C1WUP6-F1
#
_cell.length_a   1.000
_cell.length_b   1.000
_cell.length_c   1.000
_cell.angle_alpha   90.00
_cell.angle_beta   90.00
_cell.angle_gamma   90.00
#
_symmetry.space_group_name_H-M   'P 1'
#
loop_
_entity.id
_entity.type
_entity.pdbx_description
1 polymer ?
#
loop_
_entity_poly.entity_id
_entity_poly.type
_entity_poly.pdbx_seq_one_letter_code
_entity_poly.pdbx_strand_id
1 'polypeptide(L)'
;MLDARLNFKQQVEHVSAKASAAVTSLARLVPNDGGLKQTRRLLLSSMVTSVLTYGISIWADALDTQESLRKAGPVYRRSALRVASTFRTISEEAMCVISGTLLLRVLAEERRTLYQRRKSTTLSAEEPRTEEWQHSILQWQLQWDAAEKGRWTHRLIPRIDVWLNRSYEHVFFECPRFNSQRDLLESILHQKIQPETVIEVMLSSRASWNAISTFAKEVLIDLHSIERKRANDNN
;
A
#
# COMPACT_ATOMS: atom_id res chain seq x y z
N MET A 1 -21.39 -17.42 -20.89
CA MET A 1 -22.62 -18.07 -20.37
C MET A 1 -22.96 -17.37 -19.06
N LEU A 2 -24.12 -16.71 -18.95
CA LEU A 2 -24.51 -16.04 -17.71
C LEU A 2 -25.01 -17.10 -16.72
N ASP A 3 -24.51 -17.05 -15.47
CA ASP A 3 -24.85 -18.02 -14.42
C ASP A 3 -26.31 -17.82 -13.97
N ALA A 4 -27.16 -18.83 -14.24
CA ALA A 4 -28.58 -18.81 -13.93
C ALA A 4 -28.87 -18.72 -12.42
N ARG A 5 -27.91 -19.09 -11.56
CA ARG A 5 -28.05 -19.03 -10.10
C ARG A 5 -27.42 -17.77 -9.49
N LEU A 6 -26.82 -16.89 -10.31
CA LEU A 6 -26.15 -15.65 -9.89
C LEU A 6 -25.15 -15.86 -8.73
N ASN A 7 -24.51 -17.04 -8.66
CA ASN A 7 -23.49 -17.32 -7.64
C ASN A 7 -22.09 -16.90 -8.12
N PHE A 8 -21.94 -16.66 -9.43
CA PHE A 8 -20.73 -16.13 -10.07
C PHE A 8 -19.45 -16.95 -9.82
N LYS A 9 -19.56 -18.21 -9.40
CA LYS A 9 -18.40 -19.07 -9.11
C LYS A 9 -17.48 -19.24 -10.32
N GLN A 10 -18.06 -19.48 -11.49
CA GLN A 10 -17.32 -19.59 -12.76
C GLN A 10 -16.62 -18.28 -13.14
N GLN A 11 -17.25 -17.14 -12.84
CA GLN A 11 -16.65 -15.83 -13.07
C GLN A 11 -15.43 -15.64 -12.16
N VAL A 12 -15.56 -15.96 -10.86
CA VAL A 12 -14.45 -15.89 -9.90
C VAL A 12 -13.30 -16.80 -10.33
N GLU A 13 -13.58 -18.02 -10.78
CA GLU A 13 -12.58 -18.93 -11.34
C GLU A 13 -11.85 -18.33 -12.53
N HIS A 14 -12.60 -17.80 -13.49
CA HIS A 14 -12.03 -17.22 -14.71
C HIS A 14 -11.12 -16.02 -14.41
N VAL A 15 -11.58 -15.04 -13.62
CA VAL A 15 -10.77 -13.86 -13.28
C VAL A 15 -9.56 -14.24 -12.42
N SER A 16 -9.70 -15.22 -11.52
CA SER A 16 -8.60 -15.71 -10.70
C SER A 16 -7.51 -16.40 -11.53
N ALA A 17 -7.91 -17.25 -12.48
CA ALA A 17 -6.98 -17.91 -13.39
C ALA A 17 -6.22 -16.89 -14.26
N LYS A 18 -6.93 -15.90 -14.82
CA LYS A 18 -6.34 -14.84 -15.63
C LYS A 18 -5.38 -13.96 -14.82
N ALA A 19 -5.77 -13.55 -13.62
CA ALA A 19 -4.92 -12.77 -12.73
C ALA A 19 -3.70 -13.59 -12.25
N SER A 20 -3.85 -14.90 -12.02
CA SER A 20 -2.75 -15.80 -11.64
C SER A 20 -1.66 -15.87 -12.72
N ALA A 21 -2.06 -15.93 -13.99
CA ALA A 21 -1.11 -15.90 -15.11
C ALA A 21 -0.32 -14.58 -15.13
N ALA A 22 -1.00 -13.44 -14.94
CA ALA A 22 -0.37 -12.14 -14.84
C ALA A 22 0.63 -12.04 -13.68
N VAL A 23 0.24 -12.47 -12.47
CA VAL A 23 1.13 -12.51 -11.28
C VAL A 23 2.37 -13.36 -11.55
N THR A 24 2.22 -14.49 -12.25
CA THR A 24 3.34 -15.39 -12.57
C THR A 24 4.34 -14.75 -13.52
N SER A 25 3.87 -14.03 -14.54
CA SER A 25 4.73 -13.26 -15.44
C SER A 25 5.43 -12.12 -14.71
N LEU A 26 4.72 -11.39 -13.85
CA LEU A 26 5.31 -10.31 -13.04
C LEU A 26 6.36 -10.81 -12.06
N ALA A 27 6.15 -11.97 -11.44
CA ALA A 27 7.09 -12.56 -10.50
C ALA A 27 8.49 -12.80 -11.10
N ARG A 28 8.58 -12.99 -12.43
CA ARG A 28 9.86 -13.15 -13.14
C ARG A 28 10.59 -11.83 -13.35
N LEU A 29 9.86 -10.72 -13.44
CA LEU A 29 10.42 -9.38 -13.67
C LEU A 29 10.78 -8.66 -12.37
N VAL A 30 10.25 -9.13 -11.25
CA VAL A 30 10.30 -8.40 -9.98
C VAL A 30 10.79 -9.32 -8.85
N PRO A 31 12.10 -9.63 -8.79
CA PRO A 31 12.68 -10.39 -7.67
C PRO A 31 12.50 -9.63 -6.35
N ASN A 32 12.52 -10.33 -5.22
CA ASN A 32 12.36 -9.70 -3.91
C ASN A 32 13.56 -8.79 -3.59
N ASP A 33 14.77 -9.30 -3.80
CA ASP A 33 16.01 -8.57 -3.55
C ASP A 33 16.51 -7.84 -4.81
N GLY A 34 17.06 -6.64 -4.63
CA GLY A 34 17.67 -5.84 -5.70
C GLY A 34 16.72 -5.39 -6.82
N GLY A 35 15.41 -5.60 -6.64
CA GLY A 35 14.40 -5.34 -7.68
C GLY A 35 13.84 -3.91 -7.70
N LEU A 36 12.68 -3.75 -8.33
CA LEU A 36 12.02 -2.45 -8.50
C LEU A 36 11.62 -1.80 -7.17
N LYS A 37 11.56 -0.46 -7.11
CA LYS A 37 11.00 0.28 -5.97
C LYS A 37 9.51 0.00 -5.79
N GLN A 38 8.99 0.12 -4.56
CA GLN A 38 7.60 -0.17 -4.19
C GLN A 38 6.57 0.51 -5.11
N THR A 39 6.76 1.79 -5.49
CA THR A 39 5.84 2.51 -6.39
C THR A 39 5.66 1.82 -7.75
N ARG A 40 6.75 1.31 -8.33
CA ARG A 40 6.67 0.57 -9.61
C ARG A 40 6.01 -0.79 -9.44
N ARG A 41 6.22 -1.44 -8.28
CA ARG A 41 5.56 -2.72 -7.95
C ARG A 41 4.07 -2.54 -7.71
N LEU A 42 3.66 -1.44 -7.07
CA LEU A 42 2.25 -1.04 -6.93
C LEU A 42 1.59 -0.86 -8.29
N LEU A 43 2.25 -0.18 -9.22
CA LEU A 43 1.76 -0.02 -10.58
C LEU A 43 1.55 -1.38 -11.29
N LEU A 44 2.51 -2.30 -11.17
CA LEU A 44 2.36 -3.64 -11.76
C LEU A 44 1.27 -4.46 -11.08
N SER A 45 1.15 -4.35 -9.75
CA SER A 45 0.09 -5.00 -8.98
C SER A 45 -1.29 -4.41 -9.28
N SER A 46 -1.40 -3.14 -9.66
CA SER A 46 -2.68 -2.51 -10.00
C SER A 46 -3.32 -3.18 -11.23
N MET A 47 -2.52 -3.66 -12.18
CA MET A 47 -3.00 -4.46 -13.31
C MET A 47 -3.64 -5.76 -12.83
N VAL A 48 -2.97 -6.51 -11.94
CA VAL A 48 -3.50 -7.76 -11.36
C VAL A 48 -4.79 -7.48 -10.60
N THR A 49 -4.78 -6.46 -9.75
CA THR A 49 -5.97 -6.02 -9.01
C THR A 49 -7.09 -5.72 -9.98
N SER A 50 -6.85 -4.99 -11.07
CA SER A 50 -7.86 -4.62 -12.07
C SER A 50 -8.46 -5.84 -12.78
N VAL A 51 -7.64 -6.83 -13.12
CA VAL A 51 -8.14 -8.10 -13.70
C VAL A 51 -8.98 -8.86 -12.69
N LEU A 52 -8.49 -8.99 -11.45
CA LEU A 52 -9.17 -9.76 -10.41
C LEU A 52 -10.49 -9.11 -9.98
N THR A 53 -10.55 -7.78 -9.99
CA THR A 53 -11.72 -6.99 -9.57
C THR A 53 -12.62 -6.59 -10.74
N TYR A 54 -12.41 -7.16 -11.91
CA TYR A 54 -13.22 -6.87 -13.09
C TYR A 54 -14.68 -7.27 -12.84
N GLY A 55 -15.58 -6.28 -12.86
CA GLY A 55 -17.00 -6.49 -12.58
C GLY A 55 -17.32 -6.84 -11.12
N ILE A 56 -16.39 -6.63 -10.18
CA ILE A 56 -16.56 -7.04 -8.77
C ILE A 56 -17.77 -6.41 -8.09
N SER A 57 -18.24 -5.24 -8.55
CA SER A 57 -19.48 -4.64 -8.06
C SER A 57 -20.73 -5.50 -8.28
N ILE A 58 -20.67 -6.44 -9.23
CA ILE A 58 -21.77 -7.34 -9.58
C ILE A 58 -21.64 -8.67 -8.83
N TRP A 59 -20.41 -9.17 -8.64
CA TRP A 59 -20.16 -10.48 -8.03
C TRP A 59 -19.53 -10.43 -6.63
N ALA A 60 -19.49 -9.27 -5.97
CA ALA A 60 -18.91 -9.12 -4.63
C ALA A 60 -19.45 -10.14 -3.63
N ASP A 61 -20.76 -10.41 -3.65
CA ASP A 61 -21.43 -11.41 -2.80
C ASP A 61 -20.85 -12.82 -2.95
N ALA A 62 -20.31 -13.14 -4.14
CA ALA A 62 -19.69 -14.44 -4.37
C ALA A 62 -18.47 -14.66 -3.45
N LEU A 63 -17.80 -13.58 -3.02
CA LEU A 63 -16.66 -13.66 -2.10
C LEU A 63 -17.07 -14.04 -0.67
N ASP A 64 -18.33 -13.90 -0.27
CA ASP A 64 -18.81 -14.36 1.04
C ASP A 64 -18.77 -15.87 1.18
N THR A 65 -18.84 -16.58 0.04
CA THR A 65 -18.59 -18.02 0.03
C THR A 65 -17.10 -18.31 0.20
N GLN A 66 -16.76 -19.14 1.20
CA GLN A 66 -15.37 -19.55 1.47
C GLN A 66 -14.70 -20.19 0.25
N GLU A 67 -15.46 -20.93 -0.57
CA GLU A 67 -14.96 -21.55 -1.81
C GLU A 67 -14.41 -20.51 -2.82
N SER A 68 -15.20 -19.47 -3.12
CA SER A 68 -14.80 -18.40 -4.04
C SER A 68 -13.63 -17.60 -3.50
N LEU A 69 -13.64 -17.29 -2.19
CA LEU A 69 -12.53 -16.60 -1.55
C LEU A 69 -11.23 -17.42 -1.62
N ARG A 70 -11.29 -18.74 -1.45
CA ARG A 70 -10.12 -19.63 -1.58
C ARG A 70 -9.51 -19.62 -2.99
N LYS A 71 -10.27 -19.22 -4.01
CA LYS A 71 -9.78 -19.10 -5.39
C LYS A 71 -9.15 -17.72 -5.65
N ALA A 72 -9.81 -16.64 -5.24
CA ALA A 72 -9.35 -15.27 -5.52
C ALA A 72 -8.29 -14.76 -4.52
N GLY A 73 -8.45 -15.06 -3.23
CA GLY A 73 -7.60 -14.58 -2.14
C GLY A 73 -6.11 -14.87 -2.35
N PRO A 74 -5.70 -16.13 -2.65
CA PRO A 74 -4.30 -16.44 -2.92
C PRO A 74 -3.70 -15.71 -4.12
N VAL A 75 -4.51 -15.34 -5.12
CA VAL A 75 -4.03 -14.56 -6.28
C VAL A 75 -3.77 -13.12 -5.88
N TYR A 76 -4.73 -12.50 -5.18
CA TYR A 76 -4.59 -11.14 -4.66
C TYR A 76 -3.39 -11.01 -3.71
N ARG A 77 -3.29 -11.94 -2.75
CA ARG A 77 -2.20 -12.04 -1.79
C ARG A 77 -0.84 -12.17 -2.45
N ARG A 78 -0.70 -13.03 -3.47
CA ARG A 78 0.58 -13.15 -4.20
C ARG A 78 0.97 -11.84 -4.88
N SER A 79 0.02 -11.03 -5.34
CA SER A 79 0.30 -9.71 -5.90
C SER A 79 0.80 -8.74 -4.83
N ALA A 80 0.12 -8.68 -3.68
CA ALA A 80 0.50 -7.81 -2.57
C ALA A 80 1.84 -8.20 -1.92
N LEU A 81 2.15 -9.51 -1.80
CA LEU A 81 3.48 -9.99 -1.38
C LEU A 81 4.60 -9.42 -2.26
N ARG A 82 4.37 -9.32 -3.58
CA ARG A 82 5.34 -8.76 -4.52
C ARG A 82 5.50 -7.26 -4.35
N VAL A 83 4.42 -6.54 -4.06
CA VAL A 83 4.48 -5.10 -3.75
C VAL A 83 5.40 -4.81 -2.58
N ALA A 84 5.21 -5.54 -1.48
CA ALA A 84 5.98 -5.37 -0.26
C ALA A 84 7.35 -6.06 -0.27
N SER A 85 7.71 -6.78 -1.34
CA SER A 85 8.90 -7.65 -1.40
C SER A 85 9.01 -8.62 -0.22
N THR A 86 7.88 -9.06 0.32
CA THR A 86 7.84 -9.84 1.57
C THR A 86 7.91 -11.34 1.33
N PHE A 87 8.23 -12.08 2.40
CA PHE A 87 8.23 -13.54 2.39
C PHE A 87 6.81 -14.11 2.42
N ARG A 88 6.65 -15.30 1.82
CA ARG A 88 5.35 -15.99 1.70
C ARG A 88 4.66 -16.31 3.03
N THR A 89 5.41 -16.30 4.14
CA THR A 89 4.96 -16.68 5.49
C THR A 89 4.27 -15.55 6.26
N ILE A 90 4.40 -14.29 5.82
CA ILE A 90 3.78 -13.13 6.49
C ILE A 90 2.25 -13.23 6.44
N SER A 91 1.52 -12.87 7.49
CA SER A 91 0.05 -12.94 7.47
C SER A 91 -0.55 -12.02 6.40
N GLU A 92 -1.80 -12.26 5.98
CA GLU A 92 -2.44 -11.46 4.93
C GLU A 92 -2.70 -10.02 5.41
N GLU A 93 -3.11 -9.89 6.66
CA GLU A 93 -3.38 -8.64 7.34
C GLU A 93 -2.11 -7.78 7.40
N ALA A 94 -1.00 -8.35 7.90
CA ALA A 94 0.28 -7.64 7.98
C ALA A 94 0.83 -7.28 6.60
N MET A 95 0.71 -8.19 5.62
CA MET A 95 1.15 -7.94 4.25
C MET A 95 0.42 -6.76 3.65
N CYS A 96 -0.92 -6.74 3.71
CA CYS A 96 -1.75 -5.64 3.20
C CYS A 96 -1.36 -4.29 3.81
N VAL A 97 -1.07 -4.25 5.12
CA VAL A 97 -0.64 -3.03 5.81
C VAL A 97 0.70 -2.57 5.26
N ILE A 98 1.70 -3.46 5.19
CA ILE A 98 3.04 -3.11 4.70
C ILE A 98 3.00 -2.66 3.23
N SER A 99 2.25 -3.35 2.37
CA SER A 99 2.13 -3.00 0.95
C SER A 99 1.29 -1.74 0.71
N GLY A 100 0.53 -1.28 1.71
CA GLY A 100 -0.43 -0.19 1.55
C GLY A 100 -1.60 -0.56 0.64
N THR A 101 -1.98 -1.84 0.61
CA THR A 101 -3.05 -2.35 -0.24
C THR A 101 -4.19 -2.89 0.62
N LEU A 102 -5.42 -2.46 0.35
CA LEU A 102 -6.63 -2.93 1.02
C LEU A 102 -6.77 -4.46 0.97
N LEU A 103 -7.39 -5.05 1.99
CA LEU A 103 -7.81 -6.45 1.95
C LEU A 103 -8.83 -6.68 0.82
N LEU A 104 -8.78 -7.84 0.15
CA LEU A 104 -9.61 -8.11 -1.04
C LEU A 104 -11.12 -7.91 -0.76
N ARG A 105 -11.60 -8.32 0.42
CA ARG A 105 -13.01 -8.15 0.81
C ARG A 105 -13.37 -6.68 0.98
N VAL A 106 -12.54 -5.90 1.66
CA VAL A 106 -12.77 -4.47 1.87
C VAL A 106 -12.76 -3.74 0.52
N LEU A 107 -11.83 -4.09 -0.36
CA LEU A 107 -11.76 -3.55 -1.73
C LEU A 107 -13.00 -3.92 -2.58
N ALA A 108 -13.52 -5.14 -2.41
CA ALA A 108 -14.71 -5.59 -3.11
C ALA A 108 -15.94 -4.77 -2.70
N GLU A 109 -16.10 -4.56 -1.39
CA GLU A 109 -17.21 -3.79 -0.82
C GLU A 109 -17.14 -2.33 -1.25
N GLU A 110 -15.97 -1.69 -1.16
CA GLU A 110 -15.76 -0.31 -1.63
C GLU A 110 -16.22 -0.13 -3.08
N ARG A 111 -15.80 -1.05 -3.97
CA ARG A 111 -16.17 -0.98 -5.40
C ARG A 111 -17.64 -1.24 -5.64
N ARG A 112 -18.28 -2.06 -4.82
CA ARG A 112 -19.72 -2.31 -4.88
C ARG A 112 -20.49 -1.07 -4.48
N THR A 113 -20.17 -0.46 -3.34
CA THR A 113 -20.83 0.75 -2.83
C THR A 113 -20.69 1.90 -3.83
N LEU A 114 -19.48 2.13 -4.35
CA LEU A 114 -19.24 3.14 -5.38
C LEU A 114 -20.06 2.91 -6.66
N TYR A 115 -20.22 1.65 -7.08
CA TYR A 115 -21.03 1.32 -8.25
C TYR A 115 -22.53 1.57 -8.00
N GLN A 116 -23.05 1.16 -6.84
CA GLN A 116 -24.45 1.39 -6.47
C GLN A 116 -24.75 2.89 -6.33
N ARG A 117 -23.87 3.67 -5.70
CA ARG A 117 -24.02 5.12 -5.52
C ARG A 117 -24.03 5.86 -6.86
N ARG A 118 -23.13 5.50 -7.79
CA ARG A 118 -23.12 6.03 -9.17
C ARG A 118 -24.39 5.69 -9.95
N LYS A 119 -25.01 4.55 -9.68
CA LYS A 119 -26.30 4.18 -10.29
C LYS A 119 -27.45 5.03 -9.74
N SER A 120 -27.38 5.43 -8.47
CA SER A 120 -28.42 6.18 -7.78
C SER A 120 -28.31 7.71 -7.89
N THR A 121 -27.13 8.27 -8.20
CA THR A 121 -26.87 9.72 -8.16
C THR A 121 -26.17 10.21 -9.44
N THR A 122 -26.77 11.19 -10.12
CA THR A 122 -26.27 11.80 -11.38
C THR A 122 -25.23 12.92 -11.17
N LEU A 123 -24.88 13.30 -9.94
CA LEU A 123 -24.02 14.45 -9.62
C LEU A 123 -22.63 14.08 -9.07
N SER A 124 -21.66 14.95 -9.40
CA SER A 124 -20.22 15.05 -9.04
C SER A 124 -19.50 13.82 -8.47
N ALA A 125 -18.50 13.32 -9.20
CA ALA A 125 -17.80 12.06 -8.94
C ALA A 125 -16.60 12.12 -7.97
N GLU A 126 -16.19 13.31 -7.51
CA GLU A 126 -14.95 13.51 -6.73
C GLU A 126 -15.14 13.36 -5.20
N GLU A 127 -16.05 14.15 -4.59
CA GLU A 127 -16.40 14.05 -3.16
C GLU A 127 -16.77 12.63 -2.68
N PRO A 128 -17.60 11.86 -3.41
CA PRO A 128 -18.00 10.53 -2.96
C PRO A 128 -16.85 9.51 -2.92
N ARG A 129 -15.72 9.75 -3.58
CA ARG A 129 -14.57 8.82 -3.49
C ARG A 129 -13.80 8.96 -2.18
N THR A 130 -13.72 10.18 -1.64
CA THR A 130 -12.95 10.46 -0.42
C THR A 130 -13.66 9.91 0.82
N GLU A 131 -14.99 10.08 0.90
CA GLU A 131 -15.81 9.53 1.99
C GLU A 131 -15.74 7.99 2.03
N GLU A 132 -15.91 7.34 0.89
CA GLU A 132 -15.87 5.88 0.77
C GLU A 132 -14.48 5.34 1.09
N TRP A 133 -13.43 6.05 0.66
CA TRP A 133 -12.06 5.71 1.04
C TRP A 133 -11.86 5.79 2.55
N GLN A 134 -12.34 6.86 3.21
CA GLN A 134 -12.27 6.97 4.68
C GLN A 134 -13.02 5.83 5.38
N HIS A 135 -14.21 5.47 4.87
CA HIS A 135 -14.97 4.34 5.38
C HIS A 135 -14.22 3.01 5.22
N SER A 136 -13.63 2.75 4.05
CA SER A 136 -12.77 1.57 3.81
C SER A 136 -11.58 1.52 4.76
N ILE A 137 -10.90 2.64 5.00
CA ILE A 137 -9.76 2.72 5.93
C ILE A 137 -10.21 2.40 7.35
N LEU A 138 -11.37 2.91 7.80
CA LEU A 138 -11.89 2.62 9.13
C LEU A 138 -12.25 1.14 9.30
N GLN A 139 -12.93 0.54 8.32
CA GLN A 139 -13.22 -0.89 8.32
C GLN A 139 -11.95 -1.74 8.35
N TRP A 140 -10.94 -1.33 7.57
CA TRP A 140 -9.65 -1.99 7.56
C TRP A 140 -8.92 -1.87 8.90
N GLN A 141 -8.96 -0.69 9.54
CA GLN A 141 -8.40 -0.47 10.87
C GLN A 141 -9.03 -1.38 11.92
N LEU A 142 -10.37 -1.52 11.92
CA LEU A 142 -11.08 -2.43 12.82
C LEU A 142 -10.64 -3.89 12.63
N GLN A 143 -10.48 -4.33 11.38
CA GLN A 143 -9.98 -5.67 11.08
C GLN A 143 -8.52 -5.84 11.52
N TRP A 144 -7.72 -4.79 11.44
CA TRP A 144 -6.33 -4.82 11.85
C TRP A 144 -6.14 -4.89 13.36
N ASP A 145 -6.96 -4.15 14.11
CA ASP A 145 -6.97 -4.17 15.57
C ASP A 145 -7.48 -5.52 16.12
N ALA A 146 -8.45 -6.13 15.42
CA ALA A 146 -8.99 -7.43 15.77
C ALA A 146 -8.12 -8.62 15.31
N ALA A 147 -7.16 -8.41 14.40
CA ALA A 147 -6.36 -9.49 13.84
C ALA A 147 -5.51 -10.19 14.90
N GLU A 148 -5.57 -11.52 14.93
CA GLU A 148 -4.70 -12.36 15.78
C GLU A 148 -3.29 -12.49 15.19
N LYS A 149 -3.18 -12.40 13.87
CA LYS A 149 -1.91 -12.55 13.13
C LYS A 149 -1.32 -11.19 12.81
N GLY A 150 0.01 -11.12 12.71
CA GLY A 150 0.69 -9.87 12.38
C GLY A 150 0.86 -8.91 13.56
N ARG A 151 0.67 -9.36 14.81
CA ARG A 151 0.74 -8.52 16.02
C ARG A 151 2.05 -7.74 16.18
N TRP A 152 3.17 -8.32 15.76
CA TRP A 152 4.45 -7.61 15.77
C TRP A 152 4.43 -6.42 14.79
N THR A 153 3.87 -6.59 13.59
CA THR A 153 3.67 -5.50 12.64
C THR A 153 2.66 -4.48 13.17
N HIS A 154 1.59 -4.90 13.86
CA HIS A 154 0.62 -4.00 14.49
C HIS A 154 1.29 -3.10 15.53
N ARG A 155 2.19 -3.66 16.34
CA ARG A 155 2.99 -2.89 17.30
C ARG A 155 3.83 -1.80 16.63
N LEU A 156 4.29 -2.01 15.40
CA LEU A 156 5.07 -1.03 14.63
C LEU A 156 4.19 -0.07 13.82
N ILE A 157 3.04 -0.54 13.36
CA ILE A 157 2.11 0.17 12.48
C ILE A 157 0.70 0.02 13.05
N PRO A 158 0.37 0.72 14.15
CA PRO A 158 -0.93 0.59 14.77
C PRO A 158 -2.01 1.37 14.01
N ARG A 159 -1.64 2.45 13.32
CA ARG A 159 -2.54 3.36 12.60
C ARG A 159 -2.30 3.28 11.10
N ILE A 160 -3.28 2.75 10.37
CA ILE A 160 -3.19 2.53 8.91
C ILE A 160 -3.28 3.85 8.16
N ASP A 161 -4.17 4.75 8.56
CA ASP A 161 -4.33 6.08 7.97
C ASP A 161 -3.00 6.86 7.97
N VAL A 162 -2.31 6.86 9.11
CA VAL A 162 -1.00 7.48 9.26
C VAL A 162 0.04 6.76 8.41
N TRP A 163 -0.03 5.43 8.29
CA TRP A 163 0.88 4.65 7.45
C TRP A 163 0.77 4.93 5.96
N LEU A 164 -0.45 5.04 5.45
CA LEU A 164 -0.70 5.29 4.02
C LEU A 164 -0.38 6.73 3.63
N ASN A 165 -0.62 7.68 4.55
CA ASN A 165 -0.35 9.09 4.35
C ASN A 165 1.07 9.50 4.77
N ARG A 166 2.01 8.55 4.93
CA ARG A 166 3.42 8.86 5.18
C ARG A 166 3.99 9.58 3.97
N SER A 167 3.92 10.90 3.99
CA SER A 167 4.61 11.73 3.03
C SER A 167 6.11 11.73 3.35
N TYR A 168 6.91 12.12 2.36
CA TYR A 168 8.31 12.48 2.58
C TYR A 168 8.44 13.50 3.72
N GLU A 169 7.41 14.31 3.97
CA GLU A 169 7.36 15.32 5.03
C GLU A 169 7.47 14.68 6.42
N HIS A 170 6.81 13.54 6.68
CA HIS A 170 6.98 12.86 7.97
C HIS A 170 8.45 12.47 8.19
N VAL A 171 9.10 11.89 7.18
CA VAL A 171 10.52 11.49 7.27
C VAL A 171 11.41 12.72 7.45
N PHE A 172 11.13 13.79 6.72
CA PHE A 172 11.96 15.00 6.69
C PHE A 172 11.78 15.90 7.91
N PHE A 173 10.55 16.05 8.44
CA PHE A 173 10.18 17.09 9.41
C PHE A 173 9.66 16.57 10.76
N GLU A 174 9.20 15.32 10.84
CA GLU A 174 8.53 14.81 12.07
C GLU A 174 9.23 13.61 12.70
N CYS A 175 9.86 12.75 11.88
CA CYS A 175 10.31 11.43 12.32
C CYS A 175 11.38 11.55 13.43
N PRO A 176 11.12 11.04 14.66
CA PRO A 176 12.03 11.19 15.80
C PRO A 176 13.41 10.56 15.58
N ARG A 177 13.48 9.53 14.73
CA ARG A 177 14.71 8.83 14.38
C ARG A 177 15.76 9.74 13.74
N PHE A 178 15.33 10.78 13.02
CA PHE A 178 16.22 11.69 12.30
C PHE A 178 16.38 13.04 12.99
N ASN A 179 15.96 13.16 14.27
CA ASN A 179 16.09 14.40 15.03
C ASN A 179 17.53 14.89 15.08
N SER A 180 18.50 14.01 15.39
CA SER A 180 19.91 14.40 15.45
C SER A 180 20.45 14.98 14.13
N GLN A 181 20.10 14.38 13.00
CA GLN A 181 20.51 14.86 11.68
C GLN A 181 19.76 16.14 11.30
N ARG A 182 18.50 16.28 11.72
CA ARG A 182 17.70 17.49 11.50
C ARG A 182 18.21 18.65 12.33
N ASP A 183 18.55 18.43 13.60
CA ASP A 183 19.14 19.45 14.49
C ASP A 183 20.46 19.98 13.92
N LEU A 184 21.31 19.08 13.39
CA LEU A 184 22.53 19.47 12.69
C LEU A 184 22.23 20.32 11.45
N LEU A 185 21.26 19.92 10.65
CA LEU A 185 20.84 20.67 9.46
C LEU A 185 20.30 22.06 9.82
N GLU A 186 19.44 22.16 10.84
CA GLU A 186 18.90 23.43 11.34
C GLU A 186 20.01 24.33 11.90
N SER A 187 21.06 23.74 12.50
CA SER A 187 22.23 24.50 12.96
C SER A 187 23.04 25.10 11.80
N ILE A 188 23.17 24.38 10.68
CA ILE A 188 23.89 24.84 9.47
C ILE A 188 23.09 25.94 8.75
N LEU A 189 21.77 25.81 8.73
CA LEU A 189 20.87 26.75 8.06
C LEU A 189 20.51 27.96 8.92
N HIS A 190 20.82 27.92 10.22
CA HIS A 190 20.42 28.91 11.22
C HIS A 190 18.89 29.17 11.25
N GLN A 191 18.10 28.18 10.84
CA GLN A 191 16.66 28.28 10.73
C GLN A 191 16.03 26.89 10.85
N LYS A 192 14.84 26.83 11.45
CA LYS A 192 14.00 25.62 11.44
C LYS A 192 13.39 25.39 10.07
N ILE A 193 13.46 24.17 9.59
CA ILE A 193 12.88 23.82 8.29
C ILE A 193 11.45 23.36 8.50
N GLN A 194 10.53 23.94 7.75
CA GLN A 194 9.13 23.53 7.69
C GLN A 194 8.78 23.09 6.26
N PRO A 195 7.75 22.26 6.06
CA PRO A 195 7.30 21.84 4.73
C PRO A 195 7.09 23.01 3.77
N GLU A 196 6.57 24.13 4.28
CA GLU A 196 6.24 25.32 3.50
C GLU A 196 7.48 26.15 3.11
N THR A 197 8.54 26.09 3.91
CA THR A 197 9.73 26.93 3.75
C THR A 197 10.92 26.19 3.12
N VAL A 198 10.90 24.85 3.09
CA VAL A 198 12.05 24.03 2.66
C VAL A 198 12.52 24.38 1.25
N ILE A 199 11.60 24.59 0.30
CA ILE A 199 11.95 24.87 -1.09
C ILE A 199 12.60 26.26 -1.19
N GLU A 200 12.04 27.25 -0.50
CA GLU A 200 12.59 28.60 -0.46
C GLU A 200 13.99 28.61 0.13
N VAL A 201 14.20 27.90 1.25
CA VAL A 201 15.52 27.75 1.87
C VAL A 201 16.50 27.01 0.95
N MET A 202 16.06 25.96 0.24
CA MET A 202 16.89 25.25 -0.75
C MET A 202 17.33 26.16 -1.90
N LEU A 203 16.48 27.10 -2.33
CA LEU A 203 16.77 28.03 -3.43
C LEU A 203 17.56 29.27 -2.98
N SER A 204 17.57 29.59 -1.68
CA SER A 204 18.24 30.77 -1.12
C SER A 204 19.76 30.79 -1.35
N SER A 205 20.41 29.61 -1.34
CA SER A 205 21.84 29.51 -1.59
C SER A 205 22.27 28.11 -1.99
N ARG A 206 23.40 28.01 -2.71
CA ARG A 206 24.02 26.71 -3.02
C ARG A 206 24.46 25.97 -1.76
N ALA A 207 24.86 26.67 -0.70
CA ALA A 207 25.22 26.07 0.58
C ALA A 207 24.01 25.41 1.25
N SER A 208 22.86 26.11 1.28
CA SER A 208 21.60 25.62 1.80
C SER A 208 21.10 24.40 1.02
N TRP A 209 21.17 24.45 -0.32
CA TRP A 209 20.88 23.29 -1.18
C TRP A 209 21.75 22.08 -0.83
N ASN A 210 23.07 22.29 -0.72
CA ASN A 210 24.01 21.21 -0.44
C ASN A 210 23.78 20.61 0.96
N ALA A 211 23.48 21.43 1.96
CA ALA A 211 23.17 20.96 3.31
C ALA A 211 21.91 20.08 3.32
N ILE A 212 20.82 20.55 2.72
CA ILE A 212 19.55 19.81 2.64
C ILE A 212 19.70 18.53 1.79
N SER A 213 20.43 18.60 0.68
CA SER A 213 20.71 17.43 -0.16
C SER A 213 21.56 16.38 0.57
N THR A 214 22.50 16.82 1.40
CA THR A 214 23.34 15.92 2.22
C THR A 214 22.51 15.23 3.28
N PHE A 215 21.69 15.97 4.02
CA PHE A 215 20.74 15.40 4.97
C PHE A 215 19.81 14.36 4.31
N ALA A 216 19.21 14.70 3.16
CA ALA A 216 18.36 13.75 2.43
C ALA A 216 19.09 12.46 2.04
N LYS A 217 20.36 12.58 1.61
CA LYS A 217 21.21 11.42 1.28
C LYS A 217 21.52 10.59 2.52
N GLU A 218 21.86 11.21 3.64
CA GLU A 218 22.15 10.51 4.91
C GLU A 218 20.93 9.73 5.40
N VAL A 219 19.74 10.35 5.38
CA VAL A 219 18.48 9.68 5.70
C VAL A 219 18.25 8.46 4.81
N LEU A 220 18.43 8.60 3.48
CA LEU A 220 18.26 7.49 2.53
C LEU A 220 19.30 6.38 2.72
N ILE A 221 20.57 6.74 2.97
CA ILE A 221 21.64 5.78 3.23
C ILE A 221 21.39 5.01 4.53
N ASP A 222 20.98 5.70 5.59
CA ASP A 222 20.67 5.08 6.88
C ASP A 222 19.50 4.09 6.73
N LEU A 223 18.42 4.50 6.06
CA LEU A 223 17.30 3.62 5.72
C LEU A 223 17.76 2.37 4.96
N HIS A 224 18.54 2.53 3.87
CA HIS A 224 19.06 1.40 3.10
C HIS A 224 20.09 0.54 3.86
N SER A 225 20.86 1.12 4.79
CA SER A 225 21.85 0.38 5.58
C SER A 225 21.16 -0.54 6.59
N ILE A 226 20.06 -0.09 7.18
CA ILE A 226 19.24 -0.90 8.07
C ILE A 226 18.56 -2.03 7.30
N GLU A 227 18.04 -1.75 6.09
CA GLU A 227 17.50 -2.79 5.22
C GLU A 227 18.54 -3.88 4.91
N ARG A 228 19.78 -3.49 4.61
CA ARG A 228 20.88 -4.45 4.35
C ARG A 228 21.29 -5.25 5.57
N LYS A 229 21.40 -4.63 6.75
CA LYS A 229 21.70 -5.35 8.01
C LYS A 229 20.62 -6.40 8.31
N ARG A 230 19.35 -6.03 8.17
CA ARG A 230 18.22 -6.95 8.35
C ARG A 230 18.21 -8.10 7.34
N ALA A 231 18.72 -7.90 6.12
CA ALA A 231 18.86 -8.97 5.14
C ALA A 231 19.97 -9.96 5.53
N ASN A 232 21.07 -9.47 6.09
CA ASN A 232 22.20 -10.30 6.52
C ASN A 232 21.93 -11.05 7.84
N ASP A 233 21.18 -10.47 8.78
CA ASP A 233 20.84 -11.12 10.07
C ASP A 233 19.80 -12.25 9.92
N ASN A 234 19.16 -12.37 8.75
CA ASN A 234 18.15 -13.40 8.43
C ASN A 234 18.69 -14.57 7.57
N ASN A 235 20.02 -14.64 7.38
CA ASN A 235 20.71 -15.69 6.62
C ASN A 235 21.66 -16.46 7.52
#